data_AF-A0A9Q4KJ81-F1
#
_entry.id   AF-A0A9Q4KJ81-F1
#
_cell.length_a   1.000
_cell.length_b   1.000
_cell.length_c   1.000
_cell.angle_alpha   90.00
_cell.angle_beta   90.00
_cell.angle_gamma   90.00
#
_symmetry.space_group_name_H-M   'P 1'
#
loop_
_entity.id
_entity.type
_entity.pdbx_description
1 polymer ?
#
loop_
_entity_poly.entity_id
_entity_poly.type
_entity_poly.pdbx_seq_one_letter_code
_entity_poly.pdbx_strand_id
1 'polypeptide(L)'
;MLDGLFIKSNALIKLNNQKFKRYFIQTTDLTNRLSIVLGNRGIGKTTTLAQLADKNQGSLYLSLDDIEISNDITEIIKEFVLNGGKYLYLDEIHKNKDISGVLKFAYDNFKDLHVVATGS
;
A
#
# COMPACT_ATOMS: atom_id res chain seq x y z
N MET A 1 -1.98 -10.76 14.58
CA MET A 1 -1.44 -9.39 14.36
C MET A 1 -2.10 -8.76 13.14
N LEU A 2 -2.18 -9.51 12.04
CA LEU A 2 -2.77 -9.07 10.78
C LEU A 2 -4.24 -8.59 10.87
N ASP A 3 -5.09 -9.19 11.72
CA ASP A 3 -6.49 -8.75 11.87
C ASP A 3 -6.62 -7.28 12.28
N GLY A 4 -5.78 -6.83 13.22
CA GLY A 4 -5.75 -5.43 13.65
C GLY A 4 -5.31 -4.49 12.52
N LEU A 5 -4.39 -4.95 11.67
CA LEU A 5 -3.96 -4.20 10.48
C LEU A 5 -5.07 -4.12 9.43
N PHE A 6 -5.84 -5.20 9.23
CA PHE A 6 -6.99 -5.17 8.32
C PHE A 6 -8.10 -4.23 8.81
N ILE A 7 -8.36 -4.15 10.11
CA ILE A 7 -9.31 -3.18 10.67
C ILE A 7 -8.86 -1.74 10.35
N LYS A 8 -7.59 -1.42 10.58
CA LYS A 8 -7.01 -0.10 10.24
C LYS A 8 -7.04 0.15 8.73
N SER A 9 -6.64 -0.83 7.93
CA SER A 9 -6.67 -0.79 6.46
C SER A 9 -8.07 -0.44 5.95
N ASN A 10 -9.09 -1.17 6.38
CA ASN A 10 -10.47 -0.93 5.96
C ASN A 10 -10.99 0.45 6.40
N ALA A 11 -10.58 0.94 7.57
CA ALA A 11 -10.90 2.29 8.01
C ALA A 11 -10.26 3.36 7.11
N LEU A 12 -8.98 3.20 6.76
CA LEU A 12 -8.26 4.11 5.85
C LEU A 12 -8.87 4.10 4.44
N ILE A 13 -9.20 2.92 3.91
CA ILE A 13 -9.86 2.76 2.61
C ILE A 13 -11.20 3.50 2.62
N LYS A 14 -12.04 3.25 3.63
CA LYS A 14 -13.36 3.89 3.74
C LYS A 14 -13.26 5.42 3.87
N LEU A 15 -12.29 5.92 4.64
CA LEU A 15 -12.08 7.34 4.85
C LEU A 15 -11.62 8.05 3.56
N ASN A 16 -10.74 7.41 2.79
CA ASN A 16 -10.04 8.05 1.68
C ASN A 16 -10.59 7.68 0.30
N ASN A 17 -11.47 6.68 0.18
CA ASN A 17 -12.16 6.33 -1.06
C ASN A 17 -13.27 7.35 -1.38
N GLN A 18 -12.85 8.50 -1.90
CA GLN A 18 -13.74 9.59 -2.29
C GLN A 18 -14.57 9.24 -3.53
N LYS A 19 -15.75 9.88 -3.67
CA LYS A 19 -16.65 9.71 -4.84
C LYS A 19 -15.95 10.06 -6.16
N PHE A 20 -15.16 11.13 -6.16
CA PHE A 20 -14.36 11.52 -7.31
C PHE A 20 -13.25 10.51 -7.57
N LYS A 21 -13.25 9.85 -8.73
CA LYS A 21 -12.22 8.89 -9.11
C LYS A 21 -11.03 9.59 -9.77
N ARG A 22 -9.83 9.29 -9.29
CA ARG A 22 -8.58 9.90 -9.78
C ARG A 22 -8.33 9.46 -11.22
N TYR A 23 -8.17 10.42 -12.13
CA TYR A 23 -7.91 10.16 -13.55
C TYR A 23 -6.70 9.22 -13.75
N PHE A 24 -5.67 9.38 -12.91
CA PHE A 24 -4.44 8.59 -12.95
C PHE A 24 -4.68 7.08 -12.81
N ILE A 25 -5.73 6.65 -12.10
CA ILE A 25 -6.11 5.23 -11.97
C ILE A 25 -6.63 4.67 -13.30
N GLN A 26 -7.25 5.52 -14.12
CA GLN A 26 -7.87 5.13 -15.38
C GLN A 26 -6.88 5.20 -16.55
N THR A 27 -5.94 6.14 -16.48
CA THR A 27 -5.00 6.43 -17.58
C THR A 27 -3.66 5.73 -17.45
N THR A 28 -3.29 5.28 -16.24
CA THR A 28 -1.98 4.70 -15.98
C THR A 28 -2.10 3.22 -15.65
N ASP A 29 -1.29 2.44 -16.34
CA ASP A 29 -1.17 1.02 -16.06
C ASP A 29 -0.33 0.78 -14.78
N LEU A 30 -1.01 0.57 -13.66
CA LEU A 30 -0.40 0.17 -12.38
C LEU A 30 -0.37 -1.36 -12.21
N THR A 31 -0.37 -2.13 -13.31
CA THR A 31 -0.28 -3.60 -13.27
C THR A 31 1.11 -4.12 -12.92
N ASN A 32 2.14 -3.28 -13.00
CA ASN A 32 3.49 -3.64 -12.56
C ASN A 32 3.47 -4.15 -11.11
N ARG A 33 4.26 -5.21 -10.84
CA ARG A 33 4.38 -5.80 -9.49
C ARG A 33 4.85 -4.81 -8.42
N LEU A 34 5.60 -3.78 -8.82
CA LEU A 34 5.97 -2.67 -7.96
C LEU A 34 5.75 -1.37 -8.73
N SER A 35 4.93 -0.49 -8.17
CA SER A 35 4.68 0.86 -8.68
C SER A 35 4.85 1.87 -7.55
N ILE A 36 5.52 2.99 -7.83
CA ILE A 36 5.70 4.08 -6.86
C ILE A 36 5.10 5.35 -7.45
N VAL A 37 4.13 5.93 -6.74
CA VAL A 37 3.45 7.18 -7.11
C VAL A 37 4.08 8.33 -6.33
N LEU A 38 4.80 9.18 -7.03
CA LEU A 38 5.48 10.34 -6.44
C LEU A 38 4.73 11.64 -6.72
N GLY A 39 4.87 12.59 -5.81
CA GLY A 39 4.52 13.99 -6.06
C GLY A 39 4.14 14.75 -4.79
N ASN A 40 3.85 16.04 -4.94
CA ASN A 40 3.63 16.96 -3.82
C ASN A 40 2.44 16.56 -2.91
N ARG A 41 2.41 17.13 -1.71
CA ARG A 41 1.23 17.00 -0.82
C ARG A 41 0.01 17.64 -1.46
N GLY A 42 -1.18 17.08 -1.18
CA GLY A 42 -2.46 17.58 -1.70
C GLY A 42 -2.84 17.12 -3.11
N ILE A 43 -1.94 16.49 -3.88
CA ILE A 43 -2.26 16.04 -5.26
C ILE A 43 -3.16 14.80 -5.32
N GLY A 44 -3.39 14.13 -4.17
CA GLY A 44 -4.30 12.99 -4.08
C GLY A 44 -3.70 11.59 -4.09
N LYS A 45 -2.46 11.43 -3.64
CA LYS A 45 -1.78 10.12 -3.56
C LYS A 45 -2.53 9.13 -2.65
N THR A 46 -2.85 9.52 -1.42
CA THR A 46 -3.67 8.73 -0.47
C THR A 46 -5.03 8.34 -1.04
N THR A 47 -5.75 9.29 -1.67
CA THR A 47 -7.02 9.00 -2.37
C THR A 47 -6.84 7.94 -3.46
N THR A 48 -5.71 8.00 -4.19
CA THR A 48 -5.40 7.06 -5.27
C THR A 48 -5.20 5.65 -4.71
N LEU A 49 -4.39 5.48 -3.66
CA LEU A 49 -4.19 4.17 -3.03
C LEU A 49 -5.51 3.61 -2.48
N ALA A 50 -6.32 4.42 -1.81
CA ALA A 50 -7.57 3.96 -1.22
C ALA A 50 -8.56 3.46 -2.28
N GLN A 51 -8.63 4.15 -3.42
CA GLN A 51 -9.46 3.73 -4.55
C GLN A 51 -8.97 2.44 -5.22
N LEU A 52 -7.65 2.23 -5.30
CA LEU A 52 -7.07 0.98 -5.80
C LEU A 52 -7.28 -0.18 -4.83
N ALA A 53 -7.13 0.07 -3.53
CA ALA A 53 -7.36 -0.90 -2.48
C ALA A 53 -8.83 -1.35 -2.43
N ASP A 54 -9.77 -0.42 -2.55
CA ASP A 54 -11.21 -0.74 -2.64
C ASP A 54 -11.55 -1.58 -3.87
N LYS A 55 -10.91 -1.33 -5.02
CA LYS A 55 -11.09 -2.11 -6.25
C LYS A 55 -10.55 -3.54 -6.11
N ASN A 56 -9.45 -3.71 -5.38
CA ASN A 56 -8.78 -4.99 -5.19
C ASN A 56 -9.14 -5.59 -3.83
N GLN A 57 -10.26 -6.33 -3.78
CA GLN A 57 -10.75 -6.97 -2.55
C GLN A 57 -9.68 -7.88 -1.91
N GLY A 58 -9.63 -7.87 -0.58
CA GLY A 58 -8.62 -8.59 0.19
C GLY A 58 -7.24 -7.95 0.18
N SER A 59 -7.12 -6.69 -0.27
CA SER A 59 -5.88 -5.93 -0.20
C SER A 59 -5.56 -5.44 1.23
N LEU A 60 -4.28 -5.18 1.47
CA LEU A 60 -3.79 -4.56 2.69
C LEU A 60 -3.30 -3.15 2.38
N TYR A 61 -3.93 -2.15 3.01
CA TYR A 61 -3.50 -0.75 3.00
C TYR A 61 -2.79 -0.45 4.31
N LEU A 62 -1.54 -0.01 4.22
CA LEU A 62 -0.76 0.45 5.35
C LEU A 62 -0.31 1.90 5.14
N SER A 63 -0.60 2.76 6.11
CA SER A 63 0.03 4.08 6.23
C SER A 63 1.30 3.94 7.07
N LEU A 64 2.47 4.27 6.53
CA LEU A 64 3.71 4.19 7.31
C LEU A 64 3.82 5.31 8.37
N ASP A 65 2.92 6.28 8.37
CA ASP A 65 2.75 7.22 9.48
C ASP A 65 2.16 6.55 10.74
N ASP A 66 1.32 5.52 10.56
CA ASP A 66 0.60 4.82 11.64
C ASP A 66 1.30 3.51 12.08
N ILE A 67 2.38 3.15 11.40
CA ILE A 67 3.19 1.99 11.76
C ILE A 67 4.23 2.43 12.79
N GLU A 68 4.14 1.86 13.98
CA GLU A 68 5.17 2.01 15.01
C GLU A 68 6.52 1.53 14.48
N ILE A 69 7.59 2.24 14.83
CA ILE A 69 8.97 1.96 14.41
C ILE A 69 9.40 0.53 14.78
N SER A 70 8.77 -0.08 15.79
CA SER A 70 9.01 -1.46 16.25
C SER A 70 8.45 -2.54 15.32
N ASN A 71 7.51 -2.23 14.43
CA ASN A 71 6.89 -3.21 13.55
C ASN A 71 7.78 -3.48 12.34
N ASP A 72 8.23 -4.73 12.19
CA ASP A 72 8.94 -5.18 11.01
C ASP A 72 7.97 -5.34 9.83
N ILE A 73 8.01 -4.38 8.90
CA ILE A 73 7.16 -4.38 7.71
C ILE A 73 7.40 -5.64 6.87
N THR A 74 8.62 -6.19 6.85
CA THR A 74 8.90 -7.42 6.08
C THR A 74 8.15 -8.63 6.66
N GLU A 75 8.00 -8.68 7.98
CA GLU A 75 7.23 -9.73 8.65
C GLU A 75 5.72 -9.58 8.41
N ILE A 76 5.21 -8.33 8.43
CA ILE A 76 3.82 -8.05 8.03
C ILE A 76 3.56 -8.52 6.59
N ILE A 77 4.49 -8.24 5.66
CA ILE A 77 4.37 -8.66 4.26
C ILE A 77 4.35 -10.18 4.14
N LYS A 78 5.25 -10.88 4.84
CA LYS A 78 5.27 -12.35 4.87
C LYS A 78 3.94 -12.91 5.38
N GLU A 79 3.46 -12.45 6.54
CA GLU A 79 2.20 -12.89 7.13
C GLU A 79 1.03 -12.63 6.16
N PHE A 80 0.97 -11.44 5.55
CA PHE A 80 -0.06 -11.09 4.57
C PHE A 80 -0.08 -12.03 3.36
N VAL A 81 1.08 -12.30 2.75
CA VAL A 81 1.17 -13.16 1.56
C VAL A 81 0.87 -14.62 1.92
N LEU A 82 1.33 -15.11 3.06
CA LEU A 82 1.04 -16.47 3.54
C LEU A 82 -0.47 -16.69 3.79
N ASN A 83 -1.21 -15.63 4.10
CA ASN A 83 -2.67 -15.63 4.21
C ASN A 83 -3.38 -15.38 2.86
N GLY A 84 -2.68 -15.49 1.73
CA GLY A 84 -3.24 -15.37 0.38
C GLY A 84 -3.36 -13.93 -0.13
N GLY A 85 -2.75 -12.96 0.56
CA GLY A 85 -2.70 -11.56 0.16
C GLY A 85 -1.95 -11.33 -1.15
N LYS A 86 -2.53 -10.54 -2.06
CA LYS A 86 -1.98 -10.27 -3.40
C LYS A 86 -1.70 -8.79 -3.70
N TYR A 87 -2.36 -7.88 -2.98
CA TYR A 87 -2.29 -6.45 -3.24
C TYR A 87 -1.95 -5.71 -1.95
N LEU A 88 -0.79 -5.07 -1.94
CA LEU A 88 -0.27 -4.28 -0.84
C LEU A 88 -0.15 -2.82 -1.24
N TYR A 89 -0.71 -1.93 -0.44
CA TYR A 89 -0.67 -0.49 -0.63
C TYR A 89 0.07 0.15 0.53
N LEU A 90 1.14 0.90 0.23
CA LEU A 90 2.00 1.55 1.22
C LEU A 90 1.94 3.07 1.04
N ASP A 91 1.38 3.79 2.02
CA ASP A 91 1.32 5.24 1.99
C ASP A 91 2.49 5.89 2.75
N GLU A 92 2.94 7.05 2.29
CA GLU A 92 4.00 7.86 2.90
C GLU A 92 5.32 7.09 3.16
N ILE A 93 5.78 6.35 2.15
CA ILE A 93 6.85 5.37 2.32
C ILE A 93 8.20 5.95 2.76
N HIS A 94 8.41 7.24 2.53
CA HIS A 94 9.61 7.99 2.92
C HIS A 94 9.78 8.12 4.45
N LYS A 95 8.74 7.79 5.23
CA LYS A 95 8.81 7.75 6.70
C LYS A 95 9.58 6.55 7.23
N ASN A 96 9.68 5.47 6.45
CA ASN A 96 10.50 4.33 6.79
C ASN A 96 11.90 4.47 6.18
N LYS A 97 12.94 4.47 7.03
CA LYS A 97 14.34 4.65 6.60
C LYS A 97 14.84 3.49 5.73
N ASP A 98 14.32 2.29 5.96
CA ASP A 98 14.75 1.05 5.30
C ASP A 98 13.79 0.63 4.17
N ILE A 99 12.97 1.56 3.67
CA ILE A 99 11.92 1.26 2.69
C ILE A 99 12.48 0.58 1.43
N SER A 100 13.67 0.98 0.98
CA SER A 100 14.35 0.36 -0.16
C SER A 100 14.59 -1.13 0.05
N GLY A 101 14.99 -1.51 1.27
CA GLY A 101 15.18 -2.91 1.67
C GLY A 101 13.85 -3.67 1.72
N VAL A 102 12.81 -3.06 2.29
CA VAL A 102 11.46 -3.65 2.37
C VAL A 102 10.87 -3.90 0.98
N LEU A 103 10.94 -2.92 0.08
CA LEU A 103 10.40 -3.04 -1.29
C LEU A 103 11.17 -4.09 -2.10
N LYS A 104 12.50 -4.12 -1.97
CA LYS A 104 13.34 -5.15 -2.61
C LYS A 104 12.99 -6.54 -2.07
N PHE A 105 12.87 -6.68 -0.75
CA PHE A 105 12.48 -7.92 -0.10
C PHE A 105 11.13 -8.43 -0.65
N ALA A 106 10.11 -7.57 -0.72
CA ALA A 106 8.80 -7.93 -1.25
C ALA A 106 8.89 -8.38 -2.72
N TYR A 107 9.63 -7.63 -3.55
CA TYR A 107 9.76 -7.89 -4.98
C TYR A 107 10.55 -9.18 -5.28
N ASP A 108 11.60 -9.46 -4.52
CA ASP A 108 12.44 -10.64 -4.73
C ASP A 108 11.72 -11.92 -4.29
N ASN A 109 11.05 -11.89 -3.13
CA ASN A 109 10.50 -13.08 -2.48
C ASN A 109 9.05 -13.43 -2.88
N PHE A 110 8.23 -12.47 -3.31
CA PHE A 110 6.80 -12.72 -3.55
C PHE A 110 6.39 -12.33 -4.98
N LYS A 111 6.44 -13.31 -5.90
CA LYS A 111 6.19 -13.09 -7.33
C LYS A 111 4.76 -12.69 -7.67
N ASP A 112 3.79 -13.12 -6.87
CA ASP A 112 2.37 -12.81 -7.07
C ASP A 112 1.90 -11.58 -6.28
N LEU A 113 2.80 -10.96 -5.49
CA LEU A 113 2.48 -9.76 -4.74
C LEU A 113 2.64 -8.52 -5.63
N HIS A 114 1.58 -7.71 -5.69
CA HIS A 114 1.57 -6.39 -6.27
C HIS A 114 1.67 -5.34 -5.17
N VAL A 115 2.64 -4.44 -5.29
CA VAL A 115 2.89 -3.35 -4.35
C VAL A 115 2.69 -2.02 -5.06
N VAL A 116 1.82 -1.18 -4.53
CA VAL A 116 1.72 0.22 -4.95
C VAL A 116 2.03 1.12 -3.76
N ALA A 117 3.02 1.97 -3.92
CA ALA A 117 3.54 2.82 -2.86
C ALA A 117 3.42 4.30 -3.22
N THR A 118 3.36 5.18 -2.22
CA THR A 118 3.40 6.65 -2.43
C THR A 118 4.55 7.31 -1.68
N GLY A 119 5.07 8.38 -2.26
CA GLY A 119 6.08 9.24 -1.62
C GLY A 119 5.88 10.71 -1.98
N SER A 120 6.20 11.59 -1.04
CA SER A 120 6.26 13.04 -1.26
C SER A 120 7.70 13.53 -1.29
#